data_AF-A0A1F6H691-F1
#
_entry.id   AF-A0A1F6H691-F1
#
_cell.length_a   1.000
_cell.length_b   1.000
_cell.length_c   1.000
_cell.angle_alpha   90.00
_cell.angle_beta   90.00
_cell.angle_gamma   90.00
#
_symmetry.space_group_name_H-M   'P 1'
#
loop_
_entity.id
_entity.type
_entity.pdbx_description
1 polymer ?
#
loop_
_entity_poly.entity_id
_entity_poly.type
_entity_poly.pdbx_seq_one_letter_code
_entity_poly.pdbx_strand_id
1 'polypeptide(L)'
;MKIFVSSTIKDLGDLRNELYRRLKELGHTPWLSEMSDFPSNLHPDSMTNCLRVAEECDLFVVLLDKRAGLSYLKEGTAYSDLSGLKISEAEYRCARRKGKQICIFIRKRAEYESAIYRQVKDDEKQKESIKWYSENAVYEFYERLMHEEPHIPWRYTFDSINDIIEPLKSIIGEFFQIEVFKDSKIERQIEYIQENPNFLIEIPAENRDKLLISIINHCSIKIRQFATKIISQNFDIVGNDVRQEFLKLLKDNNFVKRTTQSLLDASIIYYRAKINWYFAYYFLHDFDKYPQTFQEIITPQIPNILNDWGKFLDDERVETWGEFEYNNRFGVLQDYFSAALSNFNLRIGKQ
;
A
#
# COMPACT_ATOMS: atom_id res chain seq x y z
N MET A 1 -9.59 -4.09 0.35
CA MET A 1 -10.30 -4.10 -0.95
C MET A 1 -10.76 -5.51 -1.30
N LYS A 2 -11.99 -5.66 -1.80
CA LYS A 2 -12.58 -6.90 -2.31
C LYS A 2 -12.18 -7.08 -3.78
N ILE A 3 -11.43 -8.13 -4.08
CA ILE A 3 -10.90 -8.41 -5.42
C ILE A 3 -11.56 -9.68 -5.94
N PHE A 4 -12.47 -9.57 -6.91
CA PHE A 4 -13.04 -10.76 -7.54
C PHE A 4 -12.14 -11.26 -8.67
N VAL A 5 -11.68 -12.52 -8.57
CA VAL A 5 -10.83 -13.14 -9.60
C VAL A 5 -11.64 -14.15 -10.42
N SER A 6 -12.11 -13.70 -11.58
CA SER A 6 -12.80 -14.51 -12.59
C SER A 6 -11.79 -15.29 -13.43
N SER A 7 -11.87 -16.62 -13.39
CA SER A 7 -11.25 -17.51 -14.37
C SER A 7 -11.76 -18.94 -14.22
N THR A 8 -11.31 -19.85 -15.09
CA THR A 8 -11.62 -21.28 -14.94
C THR A 8 -10.69 -21.97 -13.95
N ILE A 9 -11.26 -22.73 -13.01
CA ILE A 9 -10.51 -23.45 -11.97
C ILE A 9 -9.63 -24.56 -12.56
N LYS A 10 -10.14 -25.30 -13.56
CA LYS A 10 -9.50 -26.54 -14.07
C LYS A 10 -8.08 -26.33 -14.62
N ASP A 11 -7.83 -25.20 -15.25
CA ASP A 11 -6.58 -24.94 -15.97
C ASP A 11 -5.64 -24.00 -15.22
N LEU A 12 -6.14 -23.30 -14.19
CA LEU A 12 -5.41 -22.26 -13.46
C LEU A 12 -5.34 -22.50 -11.94
N GLY A 13 -5.72 -23.69 -11.44
CA GLY A 13 -5.83 -23.97 -10.00
C GLY A 13 -4.61 -23.53 -9.18
N ASP A 14 -3.40 -23.97 -9.55
CA ASP A 14 -2.17 -23.61 -8.81
C ASP A 14 -1.89 -22.11 -8.84
N LEU A 15 -2.06 -21.49 -10.01
CA LEU A 15 -1.86 -20.06 -10.20
C LEU A 15 -2.90 -19.25 -9.40
N ARG A 16 -4.15 -19.71 -9.32
CA ARG A 16 -5.23 -19.10 -8.55
C ARG A 16 -4.98 -19.21 -7.04
N ASN A 17 -4.53 -20.37 -6.56
CA ASN A 17 -4.18 -20.56 -5.15
C ASN A 17 -3.05 -19.63 -4.73
N GLU A 18 -2.00 -19.52 -5.55
CA GLU A 18 -0.90 -18.60 -5.28
C GLU A 18 -1.36 -17.14 -5.36
N LEU A 19 -2.18 -16.76 -6.36
CA LEU A 19 -2.76 -15.41 -6.46
C LEU A 19 -3.58 -15.05 -5.21
N TYR A 20 -4.42 -15.97 -4.74
CA TYR A 20 -5.19 -15.81 -3.50
C TYR A 20 -4.27 -15.56 -2.30
N ARG A 21 -3.25 -16.39 -2.10
CA ARG A 21 -2.28 -16.23 -1.02
C ARG A 21 -1.59 -14.88 -1.07
N ARG A 22 -1.07 -14.49 -2.25
CA ARG A 22 -0.34 -13.24 -2.45
C ARG A 22 -1.22 -12.01 -2.24
N LEU A 23 -2.49 -12.05 -2.67
CA LEU A 23 -3.42 -10.96 -2.41
C LEU A 23 -3.81 -10.85 -0.93
N LYS A 24 -3.95 -11.97 -0.21
CA LYS A 24 -4.16 -11.97 1.25
C LYS A 24 -2.95 -11.37 1.98
N GLU A 25 -1.74 -11.73 1.56
CA GLU A 25 -0.48 -11.19 2.14
C GLU A 25 -0.36 -9.68 1.96
N LEU A 26 -0.91 -9.13 0.89
CA LEU A 26 -1.04 -7.69 0.63
C LEU A 26 -2.24 -7.05 1.35
N GLY A 27 -2.87 -7.73 2.31
CA GLY A 27 -3.98 -7.20 3.10
C GLY A 27 -5.30 -7.05 2.32
N HIS A 28 -5.44 -7.68 1.16
CA HIS A 28 -6.69 -7.65 0.39
C HIS A 28 -7.63 -8.81 0.72
N THR A 29 -8.88 -8.69 0.29
CA THR A 29 -9.90 -9.74 0.38
C THR A 29 -10.15 -10.31 -1.01
N PRO A 30 -9.33 -11.27 -1.46
CA PRO A 30 -9.57 -11.96 -2.72
C PRO A 30 -10.82 -12.84 -2.63
N TRP A 31 -11.68 -12.75 -3.63
CA TRP A 31 -12.86 -13.58 -3.81
C TRP A 31 -12.62 -14.50 -5.00
N LEU A 32 -12.46 -15.80 -4.73
CA LEU A 32 -12.33 -16.86 -5.73
C LEU A 32 -13.43 -17.88 -5.46
N SER A 33 -14.16 -18.30 -6.50
CA SER A 33 -15.38 -19.12 -6.39
C SER A 33 -15.23 -20.45 -5.65
N GLU A 34 -14.01 -21.00 -5.63
CA GLU A 34 -13.67 -22.27 -5.00
C GLU A 34 -13.21 -22.13 -3.54
N MET A 35 -12.95 -20.90 -3.08
CA MET A 35 -12.47 -20.65 -1.73
C MET A 35 -13.62 -20.64 -0.73
N SER A 36 -13.35 -21.09 0.49
CA SER A 36 -14.36 -21.19 1.55
C SER A 36 -14.87 -19.84 2.05
N ASP A 37 -14.09 -18.77 1.87
CA ASP A 37 -14.46 -17.40 2.23
C ASP A 37 -15.14 -16.63 1.08
N PHE A 38 -15.46 -17.31 -0.02
CA PHE A 38 -16.23 -16.73 -1.12
C PHE A 38 -17.66 -16.38 -0.66
N PRO A 39 -18.21 -15.20 -1.01
CA PRO A 39 -19.56 -14.80 -0.59
C PRO A 39 -20.65 -15.65 -1.26
N SER A 40 -21.01 -16.78 -0.64
CA SER A 40 -21.97 -17.76 -1.18
C SER A 40 -23.43 -17.48 -0.78
N ASN A 41 -23.66 -16.50 0.08
CA ASN A 41 -24.98 -16.14 0.58
C ASN A 41 -25.70 -15.08 -0.29
N LEU A 42 -25.08 -14.62 -1.38
CA LEU A 42 -25.70 -13.61 -2.23
C LEU A 42 -26.76 -14.22 -3.15
N HIS A 43 -26.64 -15.50 -3.53
CA HIS A 43 -27.65 -16.20 -4.32
C HIS A 43 -27.53 -17.74 -4.18
N PRO A 44 -28.64 -18.50 -4.19
CA PRO A 44 -28.60 -19.97 -4.08
C PRO A 44 -28.00 -20.69 -5.30
N ASP A 45 -28.13 -20.13 -6.50
CA ASP A 45 -27.51 -20.65 -7.72
C ASP A 45 -26.06 -20.14 -7.84
N SER A 46 -25.09 -21.06 -7.95
CA SER A 46 -23.66 -20.75 -7.87
C SER A 46 -23.16 -19.82 -8.97
N MET A 47 -23.60 -20.00 -10.22
CA MET A 47 -23.23 -19.12 -11.33
C MET A 47 -23.81 -17.72 -11.12
N THR A 48 -25.10 -17.64 -10.77
CA THR A 48 -25.75 -16.36 -10.48
C THR A 48 -25.14 -15.66 -9.25
N ASN A 49 -24.65 -16.43 -8.28
CA ASN A 49 -23.91 -15.90 -7.14
C ASN A 49 -22.60 -15.23 -7.59
N CYS A 50 -21.84 -15.85 -8.50
CA CYS A 50 -20.64 -15.22 -9.06
C CYS A 50 -20.96 -13.90 -9.79
N LEU A 51 -22.09 -13.83 -10.51
CA LEU A 51 -22.54 -12.59 -11.14
C LEU A 51 -22.77 -11.48 -10.10
N ARG A 52 -23.43 -11.79 -8.97
CA ARG A 52 -23.61 -10.83 -7.87
C ARG A 52 -22.29 -10.42 -7.23
N VAL A 53 -21.39 -11.38 -7.02
CA VAL A 53 -20.05 -11.07 -6.47
C VAL A 53 -19.29 -10.10 -7.38
N ALA A 54 -19.41 -10.24 -8.70
CA ALA A 54 -18.83 -9.30 -9.67
C ALA A 54 -19.42 -7.89 -9.57
N GLU A 55 -20.69 -7.77 -9.21
CA GLU A 55 -21.36 -6.48 -8.98
C GLU A 55 -20.96 -5.83 -7.63
N GLU A 56 -20.46 -6.60 -6.68
CA GLU A 56 -20.16 -6.16 -5.31
C GLU A 56 -18.67 -6.00 -5.02
N CYS A 57 -17.78 -6.46 -5.90
CA CYS A 57 -16.34 -6.27 -5.73
C CYS A 57 -15.93 -4.82 -5.94
N ASP A 58 -14.73 -4.46 -5.47
CA ASP A 58 -14.12 -3.15 -5.71
C ASP A 58 -13.28 -3.19 -7.00
N LEU A 59 -12.51 -4.29 -7.16
CA LEU A 59 -11.70 -4.60 -8.34
C LEU A 59 -12.10 -5.97 -8.91
N PHE A 60 -12.39 -6.00 -10.21
CA PHE A 60 -12.62 -7.20 -10.98
C PHE A 60 -11.36 -7.57 -11.76
N VAL A 61 -10.88 -8.80 -11.60
CA VAL A 61 -9.72 -9.34 -12.31
C VAL A 61 -10.18 -10.54 -13.11
N VAL A 62 -9.99 -10.52 -14.42
CA VAL A 62 -10.26 -11.67 -15.29
C VAL A 62 -8.97 -12.26 -15.83
N LEU A 63 -8.79 -13.58 -15.66
CA LEU A 63 -7.68 -14.33 -16.22
C LEU A 63 -8.19 -15.19 -17.38
N LEU A 64 -7.77 -14.86 -18.59
CA LEU A 64 -8.08 -15.60 -19.82
C LEU A 64 -6.94 -16.55 -20.16
N ASP A 65 -7.25 -17.84 -20.25
CA ASP A 65 -6.27 -18.87 -20.60
C ASP A 65 -6.89 -19.85 -21.61
N LYS A 66 -6.98 -21.15 -21.30
CA LYS A 66 -7.50 -22.16 -22.23
C LYS A 66 -9.02 -22.16 -22.38
N ARG A 67 -9.74 -21.73 -21.34
CA ARG A 67 -11.20 -21.88 -21.25
C ARG A 67 -11.87 -20.60 -20.78
N ALA A 68 -13.09 -20.38 -21.25
CA ALA A 68 -13.96 -19.28 -20.80
C ALA A 68 -15.03 -19.73 -19.78
N GLY A 69 -15.11 -21.04 -19.51
CA GLY A 69 -16.02 -21.63 -18.53
C GLY A 69 -17.32 -22.16 -19.13
N LEU A 70 -18.28 -22.48 -18.26
CA LEU A 70 -19.59 -22.98 -18.67
C LEU A 70 -20.46 -21.86 -19.24
N SER A 71 -21.41 -22.22 -20.09
CA SER A 71 -22.42 -21.27 -20.57
C SER A 71 -23.42 -20.97 -19.45
N TYR A 72 -23.72 -19.70 -19.23
CA TYR A 72 -24.79 -19.25 -18.35
C TYR A 72 -26.12 -19.42 -19.08
N LEU A 73 -27.02 -20.25 -18.57
CA LEU A 73 -28.29 -20.59 -19.23
C LEU A 73 -29.45 -20.36 -18.27
N LYS A 74 -29.82 -19.09 -18.06
CA LYS A 74 -30.89 -18.70 -17.13
C LYS A 74 -31.76 -17.62 -17.77
N GLU A 75 -33.02 -17.99 -18.00
CA GLU A 75 -34.06 -17.08 -18.50
C GLU A 75 -34.95 -16.60 -17.36
N GLY A 76 -35.62 -15.45 -17.55
CA GLY A 76 -36.58 -14.91 -16.58
C GLY A 76 -35.95 -14.38 -15.28
N THR A 77 -34.64 -14.17 -15.26
CA THR A 77 -33.90 -13.58 -14.13
C THR A 77 -33.46 -12.14 -14.44
N ALA A 78 -32.93 -11.44 -13.42
CA ALA A 78 -32.30 -10.13 -13.60
C ALA A 78 -31.08 -10.14 -14.53
N TYR A 79 -30.57 -11.32 -14.89
CA TYR A 79 -29.40 -11.52 -15.76
C TYR A 79 -29.74 -12.25 -17.07
N SER A 80 -31.02 -12.25 -17.48
CA SER A 80 -31.46 -12.99 -18.68
C SER A 80 -30.75 -12.53 -19.95
N ASP A 81 -30.33 -11.26 -20.00
CA ASP A 81 -29.54 -10.68 -21.10
C ASP A 81 -28.14 -11.29 -21.25
N LEU A 82 -27.66 -12.02 -20.23
CA LEU A 82 -26.38 -12.73 -20.24
C LEU A 82 -26.52 -14.20 -20.64
N SER A 83 -27.74 -14.70 -20.82
CA SER A 83 -27.99 -16.08 -21.19
C SER A 83 -27.30 -16.41 -22.52
N GLY A 84 -26.63 -17.55 -22.58
CA GLY A 84 -25.80 -17.98 -23.71
C GLY A 84 -24.32 -17.60 -23.62
N LEU A 85 -23.96 -16.57 -22.84
CA LEU A 85 -22.55 -16.19 -22.65
C LEU A 85 -21.80 -17.21 -21.79
N LYS A 86 -20.48 -17.25 -21.95
CA LYS A 86 -19.60 -17.98 -21.01
C LYS A 86 -19.54 -17.25 -19.68
N ILE A 87 -19.46 -17.99 -18.58
CA ILE A 87 -19.58 -17.43 -17.24
C ILE A 87 -18.56 -16.32 -16.96
N SER A 88 -17.31 -16.46 -17.40
CA SER A 88 -16.30 -15.40 -17.23
C SER A 88 -16.63 -14.11 -18.00
N GLU A 89 -17.29 -14.21 -19.15
CA GLU A 89 -17.79 -13.04 -19.87
C GLU A 89 -19.03 -12.45 -19.18
N ALA A 90 -19.96 -13.29 -18.72
CA ALA A 90 -21.13 -12.83 -17.98
C ALA A 90 -20.73 -12.06 -16.69
N GLU A 91 -19.77 -12.59 -15.93
CA GLU A 91 -19.18 -11.94 -14.75
C GLU A 91 -18.56 -10.58 -15.10
N TYR A 92 -17.77 -10.52 -16.18
CA TYR A 92 -17.20 -9.28 -16.70
C TYR A 92 -18.28 -8.25 -17.04
N ARG A 93 -19.35 -8.64 -17.75
CA ARG A 93 -20.45 -7.74 -18.13
C ARG A 93 -21.17 -7.18 -16.90
N CYS A 94 -21.32 -7.96 -15.83
CA CYS A 94 -21.87 -7.50 -14.55
C CYS A 94 -20.97 -6.44 -13.91
N ALA A 95 -19.68 -6.74 -13.75
CA ALA A 95 -18.71 -5.79 -13.19
C ALA A 95 -18.66 -4.49 -14.01
N ARG A 96 -18.66 -4.60 -15.35
CA ARG A 96 -18.63 -3.45 -16.26
C ARG A 96 -19.86 -2.55 -16.11
N ARG A 97 -21.06 -3.14 -16.08
CA ARG A 97 -22.32 -2.38 -15.89
C ARG A 97 -22.39 -1.64 -14.57
N LYS A 98 -21.75 -2.18 -13.52
CA LYS A 98 -21.65 -1.53 -12.22
C LYS A 98 -20.49 -0.54 -12.11
N GLY A 99 -19.79 -0.26 -13.21
CA GLY A 99 -18.68 0.69 -13.24
C GLY A 99 -17.48 0.24 -12.38
N LYS A 100 -17.31 -1.07 -12.18
CA LYS A 100 -16.17 -1.59 -11.43
C LYS A 100 -14.87 -1.36 -12.16
N GLN A 101 -13.80 -1.26 -11.39
CA GLN A 101 -12.47 -1.31 -11.96
C GLN A 101 -12.19 -2.72 -12.47
N ILE A 102 -11.62 -2.80 -13.67
CA ILE A 102 -11.44 -4.06 -14.37
C ILE A 102 -10.00 -4.18 -14.83
N CYS A 103 -9.35 -5.26 -14.43
CA CYS A 103 -8.06 -5.67 -14.95
C CYS A 103 -8.20 -6.98 -15.73
N ILE A 104 -7.62 -7.02 -16.92
CA ILE A 104 -7.67 -8.17 -17.82
C ILE A 104 -6.26 -8.72 -17.96
N PHE A 105 -6.10 -10.01 -17.67
CA PHE A 105 -4.89 -10.76 -17.92
C PHE A 105 -5.18 -11.86 -18.93
N ILE A 106 -4.42 -11.96 -20.01
CA ILE A 106 -4.52 -13.04 -20.99
C ILE A 106 -3.21 -13.82 -21.07
N ARG A 107 -3.28 -15.15 -21.15
CA ARG A 107 -2.09 -15.98 -21.36
C ARG A 107 -1.40 -15.52 -22.66
N LYS A 108 -0.08 -15.28 -22.65
CA LYS A 108 0.64 -14.82 -23.86
C LYS A 108 0.36 -15.67 -25.08
N ARG A 109 0.30 -16.99 -24.90
CA ARG A 109 -0.05 -17.92 -25.98
C ARG A 109 -1.48 -17.72 -26.52
N ALA A 110 -2.46 -17.52 -25.63
CA ALA A 110 -3.84 -17.28 -26.05
C ALA A 110 -3.98 -15.93 -26.77
N GLU A 111 -3.25 -14.90 -26.31
CA GLU A 111 -3.19 -13.59 -26.97
C GLU A 111 -2.61 -13.71 -28.39
N TYR A 112 -1.45 -14.38 -28.54
CA TYR A 112 -0.84 -14.62 -29.85
C TYR A 112 -1.79 -15.36 -30.81
N GLU A 113 -2.41 -16.45 -30.35
CA GLU A 113 -3.33 -17.24 -31.17
C GLU A 113 -4.63 -16.47 -31.48
N SER A 114 -5.04 -15.51 -30.65
CA SER A 114 -6.22 -14.66 -30.94
C SER A 114 -6.05 -13.81 -32.21
N ALA A 115 -4.82 -13.39 -32.52
CA ALA A 115 -4.53 -12.64 -33.74
C ALA A 115 -4.66 -13.52 -34.99
N ILE A 116 -4.26 -14.78 -34.89
CA ILE A 116 -4.44 -15.78 -35.96
C ILE A 116 -5.92 -16.11 -36.10
N TYR A 117 -6.60 -16.40 -34.99
CA TYR A 117 -8.04 -16.68 -34.96
C TYR A 117 -8.83 -15.59 -35.68
N ARG A 118 -8.51 -14.31 -35.44
CA ARG A 118 -9.18 -13.17 -36.10
C ARG A 118 -9.08 -13.21 -37.63
N GLN A 119 -7.98 -13.70 -38.19
CA GLN A 119 -7.78 -13.76 -39.65
C GLN A 119 -8.59 -14.88 -40.30
N VAL A 120 -8.88 -15.94 -39.53
CA VAL A 120 -9.55 -17.15 -40.04
C VAL A 120 -10.97 -17.32 -39.50
N LYS A 121 -11.46 -16.40 -38.67
CA LYS A 121 -12.72 -16.59 -37.91
C LYS A 121 -13.95 -16.83 -38.77
N ASP A 122 -13.93 -16.34 -40.01
CA ASP A 122 -15.02 -16.48 -40.98
C ASP A 122 -14.85 -17.69 -41.92
N ASP A 123 -13.73 -18.41 -41.83
CA ASP A 123 -13.44 -19.65 -42.59
C ASP A 123 -13.41 -20.86 -41.65
N GLU A 124 -14.56 -21.57 -41.57
CA GLU A 124 -14.70 -22.78 -40.74
C GLU A 124 -13.67 -23.86 -41.06
N LYS A 125 -13.32 -24.05 -42.34
CA LYS A 125 -12.36 -25.09 -42.73
C LYS A 125 -10.97 -24.77 -42.20
N GLN A 126 -10.56 -23.50 -42.28
CA GLN A 126 -9.27 -23.08 -41.73
C GLN A 126 -9.28 -23.17 -40.19
N LYS A 127 -10.34 -22.72 -39.52
CA LYS A 127 -10.48 -22.86 -38.07
C LYS A 127 -10.33 -24.30 -37.59
N GLU A 128 -10.98 -25.25 -38.26
CA GLU A 128 -10.94 -26.67 -37.90
C GLU A 128 -9.57 -27.32 -38.18
N SER A 129 -8.80 -26.78 -39.13
CA SER A 129 -7.47 -27.30 -39.48
C SER A 129 -6.36 -26.90 -38.50
N ILE A 130 -6.61 -25.91 -37.64
CA ILE A 130 -5.65 -25.41 -36.66
C ILE A 130 -5.88 -26.07 -35.30
N LYS A 131 -4.82 -26.57 -34.68
CA LYS A 131 -4.86 -27.06 -33.30
C LYS A 131 -4.69 -25.90 -32.33
N TRP A 132 -5.81 -25.33 -31.90
CA TRP A 132 -5.86 -24.22 -30.94
C TRP A 132 -5.42 -24.63 -29.53
N TYR A 133 -4.79 -23.70 -28.82
CA TYR A 133 -4.47 -23.82 -27.40
C TYR A 133 -5.69 -23.58 -26.51
N SER A 134 -6.52 -22.60 -26.87
CA SER A 134 -7.71 -22.19 -26.13
C SER A 134 -8.99 -22.51 -26.91
N GLU A 135 -10.09 -22.57 -26.19
CA GLU A 135 -11.43 -22.61 -26.78
C GLU A 135 -11.72 -21.32 -27.55
N ASN A 136 -12.41 -21.42 -28.69
CA ASN A 136 -12.79 -20.27 -29.53
C ASN A 136 -13.44 -19.14 -28.72
N ALA A 137 -14.27 -19.49 -27.73
CA ALA A 137 -14.93 -18.53 -26.85
C ALA A 137 -13.97 -17.61 -26.08
N VAL A 138 -12.74 -18.05 -25.80
CA VAL A 138 -11.70 -17.19 -25.19
C VAL A 138 -11.24 -16.13 -26.20
N TYR A 139 -10.95 -16.52 -27.44
CA TYR A 139 -10.51 -15.59 -28.48
C TYR A 139 -11.62 -14.61 -28.85
N GLU A 140 -12.86 -15.09 -28.97
CA GLU A 140 -14.04 -14.25 -29.21
C GLU A 140 -14.26 -13.24 -28.07
N PHE A 141 -14.13 -13.69 -26.82
CA PHE A 141 -14.26 -12.81 -25.67
C PHE A 141 -13.13 -11.77 -25.66
N TYR A 142 -11.88 -12.19 -25.86
CA TYR A 142 -10.75 -11.27 -25.95
C TYR A 142 -10.90 -10.27 -27.11
N GLU A 143 -11.35 -10.71 -28.28
CA GLU A 143 -11.63 -9.81 -29.40
C GLU A 143 -12.69 -8.76 -29.04
N ARG A 144 -13.77 -9.15 -28.35
CA ARG A 144 -14.77 -8.19 -27.85
C ARG A 144 -14.15 -7.18 -26.88
N LEU A 145 -13.31 -7.63 -25.93
CA LEU A 145 -12.59 -6.75 -24.99
C LEU A 145 -11.66 -5.75 -25.69
N MET A 146 -11.12 -6.11 -26.86
CA MET A 146 -10.21 -5.24 -27.61
C MET A 146 -10.91 -4.11 -28.36
N HIS A 147 -12.20 -4.27 -28.68
CA HIS A 147 -12.97 -3.31 -29.49
C HIS A 147 -14.11 -2.65 -28.69
N GLU A 148 -14.25 -2.97 -27.41
CA GLU A 148 -15.28 -2.40 -26.54
C GLU A 148 -14.94 -0.96 -26.11
N GLU A 149 -15.94 -0.08 -26.13
CA GLU A 149 -15.85 1.29 -25.68
C GLU A 149 -16.67 1.53 -24.38
N PRO A 150 -16.15 2.31 -23.42
CA PRO A 150 -14.81 2.88 -23.41
C PRO A 150 -13.75 1.79 -23.23
N HIS A 151 -12.57 2.00 -23.80
CA HIS A 151 -11.47 1.05 -23.68
C HIS A 151 -11.07 0.78 -22.21
N ILE A 152 -10.69 -0.47 -21.92
CA ILE A 152 -10.13 -0.86 -20.62
C ILE A 152 -8.61 -0.67 -20.66
N PRO A 153 -8.04 0.21 -19.80
CA PRO A 153 -6.62 0.53 -19.86
C PRO A 153 -5.73 -0.60 -19.32
N TRP A 154 -6.20 -1.32 -18.30
CA TRP A 154 -5.41 -2.33 -17.58
C TRP A 154 -5.55 -3.71 -18.23
N ARG A 155 -4.82 -3.89 -19.34
CA ARG A 155 -4.74 -5.16 -20.09
C ARG A 155 -3.29 -5.63 -20.13
N TYR A 156 -3.06 -6.86 -19.66
CA TYR A 156 -1.72 -7.43 -19.56
C TYR A 156 -1.71 -8.87 -20.05
N THR A 157 -0.52 -9.34 -20.41
CA THR A 157 -0.29 -10.75 -20.70
C THR A 157 0.42 -11.44 -19.55
N PHE A 158 0.21 -12.74 -19.34
CA PHE A 158 0.90 -13.50 -18.30
C PHE A 158 1.38 -14.88 -18.78
N ASP A 159 2.48 -15.36 -18.19
CA ASP A 159 2.87 -16.77 -18.18
C ASP A 159 3.05 -17.29 -16.75
N SER A 160 3.45 -16.41 -15.84
CA SER A 160 3.72 -16.67 -14.43
C SER A 160 2.81 -15.84 -13.52
N ILE A 161 2.82 -16.16 -12.22
CA ILE A 161 2.09 -15.38 -11.22
C ILE A 161 2.63 -13.95 -11.07
N ASN A 162 3.94 -13.74 -11.25
CA ASN A 162 4.54 -12.42 -11.08
C ASN A 162 4.09 -11.45 -12.18
N ASP A 163 3.81 -11.96 -13.39
CA ASP A 163 3.21 -11.19 -14.48
C ASP A 163 1.80 -10.67 -14.15
N ILE A 164 1.15 -11.24 -13.11
CA ILE A 164 -0.17 -10.82 -12.62
C ILE A 164 -0.02 -9.90 -11.41
N ILE A 165 0.77 -10.32 -10.42
CA ILE A 165 0.89 -9.62 -9.14
C ILE A 165 1.53 -8.25 -9.28
N GLU A 166 2.58 -8.10 -10.09
CA GLU A 166 3.27 -6.81 -10.19
C GLU A 166 2.39 -5.74 -10.84
N PRO A 167 1.68 -5.99 -11.96
CA PRO A 167 0.69 -5.05 -12.48
C PRO A 167 -0.45 -4.78 -11.49
N LEU A 168 -0.95 -5.80 -10.79
CA LEU A 168 -2.00 -5.60 -9.78
C LEU A 168 -1.56 -4.64 -8.67
N LYS A 169 -0.33 -4.74 -8.15
CA LYS A 169 0.18 -3.78 -7.15
C LYS A 169 0.16 -2.35 -7.67
N SER A 170 0.57 -2.13 -8.93
CA SER A 170 0.55 -0.80 -9.55
C SER A 170 -0.88 -0.27 -9.67
N ILE A 171 -1.80 -1.07 -10.20
CA ILE A 171 -3.21 -0.71 -10.40
C ILE A 171 -3.88 -0.39 -9.07
N ILE A 172 -3.61 -1.21 -8.06
CA ILE A 172 -4.14 -1.00 -6.72
C ILE A 172 -3.61 0.33 -6.17
N GLY A 173 -2.31 0.60 -6.33
CA GLY A 173 -1.72 1.90 -5.98
C GLY A 173 -2.34 3.09 -6.74
N GLU A 174 -2.62 2.95 -8.04
CA GLU A 174 -3.32 3.95 -8.87
C GLU A 174 -4.77 4.15 -8.43
N PHE A 175 -5.48 3.06 -8.11
CA PHE A 175 -6.84 3.11 -7.62
C PHE A 175 -6.92 3.87 -6.30
N PHE A 176 -5.99 3.59 -5.39
CA PHE A 176 -5.87 4.34 -4.15
C PHE A 176 -5.63 5.82 -4.41
N GLN A 177 -4.78 6.21 -5.37
CA GLN A 177 -4.68 7.62 -5.75
C GLN A 177 -6.04 8.17 -6.18
N ILE A 178 -6.74 7.49 -7.09
CA ILE A 178 -8.00 7.98 -7.63
C ILE A 178 -9.07 8.11 -6.54
N GLU A 179 -9.22 7.16 -5.62
CA GLU A 179 -10.20 7.25 -4.52
C GLU A 179 -9.81 8.29 -3.46
N VAL A 180 -8.53 8.33 -3.05
CA VAL A 180 -7.97 9.34 -2.15
C VAL A 180 -8.22 10.73 -2.72
N PHE A 181 -7.94 10.94 -4.01
CA PHE A 181 -8.01 12.26 -4.63
C PHE A 181 -9.40 12.61 -5.18
N LYS A 182 -10.34 11.67 -5.36
CA LYS A 182 -11.66 11.97 -5.93
C LYS A 182 -12.67 12.50 -4.93
N ASP A 183 -12.84 11.94 -3.73
CA ASP A 183 -14.01 12.37 -2.90
C ASP A 183 -14.02 11.95 -1.42
N SER A 184 -12.88 11.63 -0.80
CA SER A 184 -12.86 11.41 0.65
C SER A 184 -12.22 12.59 1.37
N LYS A 185 -13.00 13.23 2.26
CA LYS A 185 -12.46 13.97 3.41
C LYS A 185 -11.19 13.26 3.91
N ILE A 186 -10.07 13.99 4.02
CA ILE A 186 -8.75 13.47 4.46
C ILE A 186 -8.87 12.58 5.71
N GLU A 187 -9.87 12.84 6.54
CA GLU A 187 -10.29 12.03 7.68
C GLU A 187 -10.48 10.53 7.37
N ARG A 188 -11.11 10.16 6.24
CA ARG A 188 -11.31 8.74 5.85
C ARG A 188 -10.03 8.06 5.38
N GLN A 189 -9.15 8.81 4.72
CA GLN A 189 -7.85 8.30 4.30
C GLN A 189 -7.01 7.95 5.53
N ILE A 190 -7.14 8.77 6.57
CA ILE A 190 -6.51 8.55 7.88
C ILE A 190 -7.05 7.30 8.57
N GLU A 191 -8.38 7.12 8.61
CA GLU A 191 -9.01 5.90 9.15
C GLU A 191 -8.49 4.64 8.42
N TYR A 192 -8.41 4.68 7.09
CA TYR A 192 -7.91 3.54 6.33
C TYR A 192 -6.44 3.20 6.65
N ILE A 193 -5.56 4.21 6.75
CA ILE A 193 -4.15 3.97 7.10
C ILE A 193 -4.02 3.43 8.53
N GLN A 194 -4.91 3.83 9.45
CA GLN A 194 -4.95 3.27 10.80
C GLN A 194 -5.32 1.79 10.80
N GLU A 195 -6.27 1.40 9.97
CA GLU A 195 -6.72 0.02 9.83
C GLU A 195 -5.71 -0.84 9.05
N ASN A 196 -4.86 -0.23 8.21
CA ASN A 196 -3.95 -0.91 7.29
C ASN A 196 -2.51 -0.35 7.39
N PRO A 197 -1.74 -0.68 8.45
CA PRO A 197 -0.45 -0.04 8.72
C PRO A 197 0.64 -0.30 7.67
N ASN A 198 0.54 -1.38 6.89
CA ASN A 198 1.50 -1.69 5.81
C ASN A 198 1.22 -0.94 4.50
N PHE A 199 0.08 -0.26 4.39
CA PHE A 199 -0.37 0.40 3.17
C PHE A 199 0.68 1.36 2.58
N LEU A 200 1.36 2.13 3.44
CA LEU A 200 2.37 3.10 3.00
C LEU A 200 3.63 2.45 2.41
N ILE A 201 3.88 1.17 2.71
CA ILE A 201 4.99 0.39 2.15
C ILE A 201 4.60 -0.14 0.76
N GLU A 202 3.32 -0.44 0.55
CA GLU A 202 2.81 -1.14 -0.63
C GLU A 202 2.57 -0.22 -1.83
N ILE A 203 2.30 1.06 -1.57
CA ILE A 203 2.05 2.04 -2.64
C ILE A 203 3.37 2.57 -3.23
N PRO A 204 3.39 2.91 -4.54
CA PRO A 204 4.56 3.52 -5.18
C PRO A 204 5.06 4.76 -4.43
N ALA A 205 6.38 4.95 -4.37
CA ALA A 205 7.02 6.01 -3.59
C ALA A 205 6.46 7.42 -3.90
N GLU A 206 6.27 7.74 -5.18
CA GLU A 206 5.68 9.01 -5.62
C GLU A 206 4.26 9.22 -5.05
N ASN A 207 3.48 8.14 -5.00
CA ASN A 207 2.08 8.16 -4.59
C ASN A 207 1.96 8.32 -3.07
N ARG A 208 2.81 7.58 -2.34
CA ARG A 208 2.96 7.72 -0.89
C ARG A 208 3.30 9.15 -0.52
N ASP A 209 4.28 9.73 -1.21
CA ASP A 209 4.79 11.04 -0.84
C ASP A 209 3.74 12.13 -1.10
N LYS A 210 3.00 12.05 -2.22
CA LYS A 210 1.83 12.93 -2.50
C LYS A 210 0.74 12.82 -1.44
N LEU A 211 0.38 11.61 -1.03
CA LEU A 211 -0.59 11.36 0.03
C LEU A 211 -0.13 11.97 1.36
N LEU A 212 1.11 11.69 1.79
CA LEU A 212 1.63 12.23 3.04
C LEU A 212 1.71 13.76 3.03
N ILE A 213 2.09 14.37 1.91
CA ILE A 213 2.06 15.84 1.76
C ILE A 213 0.63 16.38 1.91
N SER A 214 -0.38 15.74 1.31
CA SER A 214 -1.77 16.17 1.48
C SER A 214 -2.25 16.07 2.93
N ILE A 215 -1.83 15.03 3.67
CA ILE A 215 -2.15 14.86 5.09
C ILE A 215 -1.45 15.93 5.95
N ILE A 216 -0.16 16.19 5.70
CA ILE A 216 0.63 17.24 6.39
C ILE A 216 -0.02 18.61 6.22
N ASN A 217 -0.46 18.93 4.99
CA ASN A 217 -1.01 20.23 4.64
C ASN A 217 -2.44 20.47 5.17
N HIS A 218 -3.07 19.46 5.75
CA HIS A 218 -4.42 19.61 6.30
C HIS A 218 -4.43 20.40 7.62
N CYS A 219 -5.42 21.28 7.78
CA CYS A 219 -5.43 22.28 8.87
C CYS A 219 -5.88 21.73 10.24
N SER A 220 -6.31 20.48 10.32
CA SER A 220 -6.81 19.87 11.56
C SER A 220 -5.66 19.44 12.49
N ILE A 221 -5.71 19.87 13.76
CA ILE A 221 -4.70 19.52 14.79
C ILE A 221 -4.61 18.00 14.97
N LYS A 222 -5.75 17.30 15.02
CA LYS A 222 -5.80 15.83 15.14
C LYS A 222 -5.10 15.15 13.97
N ILE A 223 -5.25 15.72 12.78
CA ILE A 223 -4.69 15.18 11.55
C ILE A 223 -3.19 15.45 11.46
N ARG A 224 -2.73 16.61 11.93
CA ARG A 224 -1.31 16.90 12.06
C ARG A 224 -0.62 15.99 13.08
N GLN A 225 -1.25 15.71 14.23
CA GLN A 225 -0.73 14.74 15.22
C GLN A 225 -0.62 13.33 14.63
N PHE A 226 -1.61 12.94 13.83
CA PHE A 226 -1.58 11.68 13.11
C PHE A 226 -0.47 11.62 12.06
N ALA A 227 -0.30 12.69 11.28
CA ALA A 227 0.80 12.83 10.31
C ALA A 227 2.15 12.64 11.00
N THR A 228 2.36 13.29 12.15
CA THR A 228 3.57 13.13 12.98
C THR A 228 3.84 11.68 13.34
N LYS A 229 2.83 10.96 13.83
CA LYS A 229 2.96 9.55 14.21
C LYS A 229 3.27 8.65 13.01
N ILE A 230 2.59 8.84 11.88
CA ILE A 230 2.83 8.03 10.68
C ILE A 230 4.23 8.25 10.13
N ILE A 231 4.60 9.52 9.95
CA ILE A 231 5.86 9.89 9.31
C ILE A 231 7.03 9.49 10.22
N SER A 232 6.86 9.55 11.54
CA SER A 232 7.88 9.08 12.48
C SER A 232 8.13 7.59 12.40
N GLN A 233 7.07 6.80 12.25
CA GLN A 233 7.14 5.34 12.15
C GLN A 233 7.67 4.87 10.79
N ASN A 234 7.55 5.70 9.75
CA ASN A 234 7.90 5.36 8.37
C ASN A 234 9.02 6.26 7.82
N PHE A 235 9.84 6.86 8.69
CA PHE A 235 10.77 7.92 8.30
C PHE A 235 11.80 7.47 7.25
N ASP A 236 12.20 6.20 7.30
CA ASP A 236 13.22 5.62 6.41
C ASP A 236 12.73 5.47 4.97
N ILE A 237 11.42 5.29 4.78
CA ILE A 237 10.85 5.04 3.46
C ILE A 237 10.34 6.30 2.76
N VAL A 238 10.05 7.39 3.49
CA VAL A 238 9.49 8.63 2.90
C VAL A 238 10.51 9.47 2.14
N GLY A 239 10.09 10.09 1.05
CA GLY A 239 10.96 10.95 0.23
C GLY A 239 11.34 12.27 0.90
N ASN A 240 12.35 12.94 0.33
CA ASN A 240 12.92 14.16 0.88
C ASN A 240 11.89 15.31 0.97
N ASP A 241 10.99 15.43 -0.01
CA ASP A 241 9.97 16.49 -0.02
C ASP A 241 8.99 16.36 1.15
N VAL A 242 8.55 15.12 1.44
CA VAL A 242 7.73 14.81 2.62
C VAL A 242 8.47 15.19 3.90
N ARG A 243 9.77 14.84 4.00
CA ARG A 243 10.60 15.19 5.17
C ARG A 243 10.71 16.70 5.33
N GLN A 244 10.87 17.47 4.25
CA GLN A 244 10.95 18.93 4.31
C GLN A 244 9.63 19.56 4.75
N GLU A 245 8.50 19.13 4.17
CA GLU A 245 7.17 19.63 4.58
C GLU A 245 6.85 19.26 6.03
N PHE A 246 7.24 18.06 6.46
CA PHE A 246 7.11 17.64 7.84
C PHE A 246 7.97 18.49 8.79
N LEU A 247 9.21 18.80 8.42
CA LEU A 247 10.07 19.71 9.20
C LEU A 247 9.50 21.13 9.28
N LYS A 248 8.83 21.62 8.23
CA LYS A 248 8.12 22.91 8.27
C LYS A 248 6.96 22.87 9.25
N LEU A 249 6.16 21.79 9.23
CA LEU A 249 5.07 21.57 10.20
C LEU A 249 5.60 21.59 11.65
N LEU A 250 6.74 20.95 11.91
CA LEU A 250 7.38 20.94 13.23
C LEU A 250 7.95 22.30 13.64
N LYS A 251 8.33 23.17 12.70
CA LYS A 251 8.82 24.52 13.00
C LYS A 251 7.69 25.52 13.27
N ASP A 252 6.45 25.19 12.93
CA ASP A 252 5.30 26.02 13.25
C ASP A 252 5.06 26.02 14.78
N ASN A 253 5.53 27.07 15.45
CA ASN A 253 5.52 27.26 16.90
C ASN A 253 4.14 27.06 17.56
N ASN A 254 3.04 27.18 16.80
CA ASN A 254 1.69 26.93 17.31
C ASN A 254 1.33 25.45 17.43
N PHE A 255 1.94 24.58 16.63
CA PHE A 255 1.73 23.13 16.70
C PHE A 255 2.54 22.52 17.85
N VAL A 256 3.80 22.93 17.97
CA VAL A 256 4.74 22.47 19.01
C VAL A 256 4.28 22.82 20.42
N LYS A 257 3.72 24.02 20.62
CA LYS A 257 3.22 24.46 21.94
C LYS A 257 2.02 23.67 22.47
N ARG A 258 1.26 22.97 21.62
CA ARG A 258 -0.04 22.37 21.99
C ARG A 258 -0.01 20.85 22.20
N THR A 259 1.10 20.18 21.93
CA THR A 259 1.14 18.71 22.02
C THR A 259 2.47 18.19 22.59
N THR A 260 2.44 17.71 23.84
CA THR A 260 3.59 17.12 24.56
C THR A 260 4.09 15.83 23.91
N GLN A 261 3.20 15.01 23.32
CA GLN A 261 3.60 13.79 22.61
C GLN A 261 4.27 14.08 21.25
N SER A 262 3.78 15.09 20.51
CA SER A 262 4.37 15.47 19.22
C SER A 262 5.76 16.08 19.38
N LEU A 263 6.07 16.70 20.52
CA LEU A 263 7.41 17.13 20.92
C LEU A 263 8.37 15.94 21.14
N LEU A 264 7.87 14.84 21.71
CA LEU A 264 8.63 13.61 21.90
C LEU A 264 8.86 12.89 20.56
N ASP A 265 7.83 12.76 19.74
CA ASP A 265 7.95 12.12 18.42
C ASP A 265 8.85 12.96 17.48
N ALA A 266 8.71 14.28 17.51
CA ALA A 266 9.57 15.20 16.75
C ALA A 266 11.02 15.16 17.23
N SER A 267 11.27 15.08 18.55
CA SER A 267 12.62 14.96 19.07
C SER A 267 13.23 13.60 18.71
N ILE A 268 12.51 12.48 18.79
CA ILE A 268 12.98 11.16 18.35
C ILE A 268 13.33 11.14 16.85
N ILE A 269 12.50 11.73 15.99
CA ILE A 269 12.77 11.84 14.55
C ILE A 269 13.98 12.75 14.27
N TYR A 270 14.09 13.86 15.01
CA TYR A 270 15.21 14.79 14.87
C TYR A 270 16.53 14.15 15.34
N TYR A 271 16.49 13.38 16.43
CA TYR A 271 17.58 12.55 16.92
C TYR A 271 18.02 11.49 15.90
N ARG A 272 17.08 10.91 15.15
CA ARG A 272 17.37 9.97 14.05
C ARG A 272 17.86 10.64 12.77
N ALA A 273 17.42 11.86 12.48
CA ALA A 273 17.62 12.51 11.17
C ALA A 273 18.87 13.41 11.09
N LYS A 274 19.32 14.05 12.17
CA LYS A 274 20.62 14.77 12.27
C LYS A 274 20.76 15.43 13.65
N ILE A 275 21.91 15.23 14.27
CA ILE A 275 22.34 15.89 15.51
C ILE A 275 22.24 17.42 15.36
N ASN A 276 21.30 18.06 16.08
CA ASN A 276 21.40 19.48 16.41
C ASN A 276 21.03 19.69 17.89
N TRP A 277 22.07 19.88 18.71
CA TRP A 277 22.00 19.95 20.17
C TRP A 277 21.26 21.17 20.72
N TYR A 278 20.87 22.13 19.87
CA TYR A 278 20.10 23.30 20.27
C TYR A 278 18.74 22.93 20.90
N PHE A 279 18.11 21.85 20.45
CA PHE A 279 16.82 21.40 21.00
C PHE A 279 16.97 20.64 22.33
N ALA A 280 18.03 19.82 22.46
CA ALA A 280 18.37 19.14 23.72
C ALA A 280 18.78 20.15 24.81
N TYR A 281 19.53 21.20 24.43
CA TYR A 281 19.90 22.31 25.32
C TYR A 281 18.68 23.03 25.87
N TYR A 282 17.71 23.41 25.03
CA TYR A 282 16.47 24.06 25.48
C TYR A 282 15.63 23.15 26.40
N PHE A 283 15.59 21.85 26.13
CA PHE A 283 14.81 20.90 26.94
C PHE A 283 15.45 20.63 28.31
N LEU A 284 16.79 20.62 28.39
CA LEU A 284 17.53 20.48 29.64
C LEU A 284 17.53 21.78 30.47
N HIS A 285 17.46 22.94 29.82
CA HIS A 285 17.43 24.24 30.52
C HIS A 285 16.06 24.58 31.13
N ASP A 286 14.97 24.01 30.58
CA ASP A 286 13.60 24.14 31.12
C ASP A 286 13.23 22.96 32.05
N PHE A 287 14.21 22.16 32.52
CA PHE A 287 14.01 21.05 33.46
C PHE A 287 13.17 21.44 34.69
N ASP A 288 13.39 22.65 35.21
CA ASP A 288 12.68 23.18 36.37
C ASP A 288 11.18 23.42 36.11
N LYS A 289 10.72 23.48 34.85
CA LYS A 289 9.29 23.64 34.51
C LYS A 289 8.53 22.33 34.41
N TYR A 290 9.17 21.20 34.13
CA TYR A 290 8.48 19.91 33.86
C TYR A 290 9.20 18.68 34.45
N PRO A 291 9.42 18.62 35.78
CA PRO A 291 10.24 17.59 36.41
C PRO A 291 9.68 16.16 36.32
N GLN A 292 8.34 16.00 36.34
CA GLN A 292 7.70 14.67 36.26
C GLN A 292 7.87 14.03 34.87
N THR A 293 7.71 14.82 33.80
CA THR A 293 7.87 14.33 32.42
C THR A 293 9.30 13.85 32.14
N PHE A 294 10.29 14.50 32.73
CA PHE A 294 11.68 14.08 32.60
C PHE A 294 11.96 12.76 33.34
N GLN A 295 11.50 12.63 34.59
CA GLN A 295 11.72 11.43 35.41
C GLN A 295 11.03 10.18 34.86
N GLU A 296 9.79 10.31 34.38
CA GLU A 296 9.00 9.14 33.96
C GLU A 296 9.34 8.66 32.54
N ILE A 297 9.79 9.56 31.67
CA ILE A 297 9.86 9.29 30.22
C ILE A 297 11.30 9.33 29.69
N ILE A 298 12.11 10.30 30.12
CA ILE A 298 13.47 10.48 29.61
C ILE A 298 14.47 9.61 30.38
N THR A 299 14.38 9.59 31.72
CA THR A 299 15.31 8.80 32.57
C THR A 299 15.43 7.33 32.17
N PRO A 300 14.36 6.60 31.79
CA PRO A 300 14.48 5.22 31.32
C PRO A 300 15.20 5.05 29.98
N GLN A 301 15.26 6.09 29.16
CA GLN A 301 15.87 6.06 27.82
C GLN A 301 17.35 6.48 27.82
N ILE A 302 17.83 7.12 28.90
CA ILE A 302 19.22 7.57 29.05
C ILE A 302 20.24 6.45 28.77
N PRO A 303 20.07 5.21 29.27
CA PRO A 303 21.02 4.14 28.99
C PRO A 303 21.13 3.79 27.50
N ASN A 304 20.01 3.83 26.77
CA ASN A 304 20.00 3.55 25.33
C ASN A 304 20.68 4.68 24.55
N ILE A 305 20.41 5.93 24.93
CA ILE A 305 21.07 7.12 24.35
C ILE A 305 22.59 7.05 24.57
N LEU A 306 23.04 6.66 25.76
CA LEU A 306 24.47 6.52 26.07
C LEU A 306 25.12 5.35 25.32
N ASN A 307 24.41 4.24 25.15
CA ASN A 307 24.89 3.08 24.39
C ASN A 307 25.05 3.41 22.89
N ASP A 308 24.08 4.14 22.32
CA ASP A 308 24.16 4.61 20.94
C ASP A 308 25.25 5.67 20.77
N TRP A 309 25.55 6.44 21.82
CA TRP A 309 26.67 7.38 21.84
C TRP A 309 28.03 6.67 21.89
N GLY A 310 28.16 5.59 22.67
CA GLY A 310 29.36 4.74 22.68
C GLY A 310 29.64 4.15 21.31
N LYS A 311 28.61 3.61 20.64
CA LYS A 311 28.73 3.09 19.26
C LYS A 311 29.06 4.17 18.23
N PHE A 312 28.61 5.41 18.45
CA PHE A 312 28.94 6.54 17.59
C PHE A 312 30.40 6.98 17.73
N LEU A 313 30.96 6.91 18.95
CA LEU A 313 32.37 7.20 19.22
C LEU A 313 33.30 6.10 18.68
N ASP A 314 32.81 4.85 18.60
CA ASP A 314 33.53 3.70 18.05
C ASP A 314 33.42 3.57 16.52
N ASP A 315 32.66 4.45 15.83
CA ASP A 315 32.54 4.45 14.36
C ASP A 315 33.79 5.10 13.73
N GLU A 316 34.60 4.32 13.00
CA GLU A 316 35.85 4.74 12.33
C GLU A 316 35.70 5.98 11.41
N ARG A 317 34.48 6.38 11.08
CA ARG A 317 34.21 7.62 10.31
C ARG A 317 34.46 8.91 11.11
N VAL A 318 34.60 8.84 12.44
CA VAL A 318 34.91 10.00 13.29
C VAL A 318 36.31 10.56 13.05
N GLU A 319 37.28 9.74 12.58
CA GLU A 319 38.65 10.21 12.27
C GLU A 319 38.71 11.22 11.11
N THR A 320 37.66 11.32 10.29
CA THR A 320 37.61 12.29 9.17
C THR A 320 37.17 13.69 9.57
N TRP A 321 36.74 13.89 10.82
CA TRP A 321 36.41 15.20 11.36
C TRP A 321 37.67 15.78 11.99
N GLY A 322 38.36 16.68 11.27
CA GLY A 322 39.70 17.15 11.61
C GLY A 322 39.92 17.52 13.09
N GLU A 323 41.11 17.17 13.60
CA GLU A 323 41.57 17.28 15.00
C GLU A 323 41.29 18.63 15.70
N PHE A 324 41.04 19.70 14.93
CA PHE A 324 40.80 21.05 15.45
C PHE A 324 39.38 21.27 15.98
N GLU A 325 38.35 20.61 15.43
CA GLU A 325 36.96 20.71 15.94
C GLU A 325 36.68 19.72 17.07
N TYR A 326 37.34 18.56 17.06
CA TYR A 326 37.22 17.55 18.12
C TYR A 326 37.68 18.11 19.47
N ASN A 327 38.88 18.69 19.56
CA ASN A 327 39.45 19.11 20.85
C ASN A 327 38.77 20.36 21.46
N ASN A 328 38.26 21.30 20.66
CA ASN A 328 37.68 22.55 21.18
C ASN A 328 36.18 22.47 21.50
N ARG A 329 35.41 21.62 20.79
CA ARG A 329 33.97 21.47 21.06
C ARG A 329 33.69 20.22 21.88
N PHE A 330 34.34 19.09 21.61
CA PHE A 330 34.06 17.83 22.33
C PHE A 330 34.74 17.75 23.70
N GLY A 331 35.94 18.32 23.89
CA GLY A 331 36.60 18.37 25.20
C GLY A 331 35.79 19.15 26.25
N VAL A 332 35.30 20.34 25.88
CA VAL A 332 34.41 21.16 26.72
C VAL A 332 33.07 20.44 26.97
N LEU A 333 32.56 19.69 26.00
CA LEU A 333 31.33 18.91 26.15
C LEU A 333 31.50 17.71 27.08
N GLN A 334 32.65 17.03 27.06
CA GLN A 334 32.96 15.92 27.96
C GLN A 334 33.06 16.39 29.42
N ASP A 335 33.62 17.58 29.64
CA ASP A 335 33.68 18.22 30.96
C ASP A 335 32.29 18.64 31.45
N TYR A 336 31.44 19.20 30.58
CA TYR A 336 30.06 19.56 30.91
C TYR A 336 29.17 18.34 31.20
N PHE A 337 29.33 17.26 30.43
CA PHE A 337 28.57 16.02 30.65
C PHE A 337 29.02 15.35 31.95
N SER A 338 30.32 15.35 32.24
CA SER A 338 30.87 14.84 33.51
C SER A 338 30.42 15.68 34.72
N ALA A 339 30.29 16.99 34.56
CA ALA A 339 29.73 17.89 35.57
C ALA A 339 28.21 17.71 35.76
N ALA A 340 27.46 17.49 34.68
CA ALA A 340 26.02 17.21 34.74
C ALA A 340 25.73 15.85 35.38
N LEU A 341 26.49 14.80 35.04
CA LEU A 341 26.43 13.48 35.68
C LEU A 341 26.87 13.53 37.15
N SER A 342 27.90 14.30 37.49
CA SER A 342 28.29 14.51 38.89
C SER A 342 27.19 15.21 39.69
N ASN A 343 26.53 16.23 39.12
CA ASN A 343 25.38 16.89 39.75
C ASN A 343 24.15 15.99 39.85
N PHE A 344 23.93 15.11 38.88
CA PHE A 344 22.86 14.11 38.89
C PHE A 344 23.11 13.05 39.98
N ASN A 345 24.32 12.51 40.08
CA ASN A 345 24.72 11.54 41.11
C ASN A 345 24.73 12.15 42.52
N LEU A 346 25.13 13.42 42.68
CA LEU A 346 25.07 14.15 43.96
C LEU A 346 23.63 14.36 44.48
N ARG A 347 22.63 14.41 43.60
CA ARG A 347 21.22 14.59 43.97
C ARG A 347 20.47 13.29 44.22
N ILE A 348 20.86 12.19 43.56
CA ILE A 348 20.31 10.85 43.83
C ILE A 348 20.91 10.25 45.11
N GLY A 349 22.17 10.56 45.45
CA GLY A 349 22.79 10.13 46.71
C GLY A 349 22.29 10.84 47.99
N LYS A 350 21.33 11.77 47.87
CA LYS A 350 20.73 12.52 48.99
C LYS A 350 19.22 12.28 49.16
N GLN A 351 18.63 11.31 48.46
CA GLN A 351 17.25 10.88 48.67
C GLN A 351 17.17 9.59 49.49
#